data_AF-A0A0S8EW72-F1
#
_entry.id   AF-A0A0S8EW72-F1
#
_cell.length_a   1.000
_cell.length_b   1.000
_cell.length_c   1.000
_cell.angle_alpha   90.00
_cell.angle_beta   90.00
_cell.angle_gamma   90.00
#
_symmetry.space_group_name_H-M   'P 1'
#
loop_
_entity.id
_entity.type
_entity.pdbx_description
1 polymer ?
#
loop_
_entity_poly.entity_id
_entity_poly.type
_entity_poly.pdbx_seq_one_letter_code
_entity_poly.pdbx_strand_id
1 'polypeptide(L)'
;MYVQPLARLIAVAGAVLALAACGSSPHLNDAPANKNVSLVYGYIDMDEAPSKLQRVTMKKLKPKSDTPYYHFWVVDGMFFRSNVPPGTYKFTEFGGFSGWKNVDYTYNFPSQGRGALDPVIRRPGAYYVGSYKYEKIKKESFFGQDKYDLAPVKSPNEKELLQKMLPYAKHPHWKGVIEKRLSKLR
;
A
#
# COMPACT_ATOMS: atom_id res chain seq x y z
N MET A 1 -70.32 -16.73 -0.63
CA MET A 1 -69.34 -15.63 -0.70
C MET A 1 -67.97 -16.20 -0.41
N TYR A 2 -67.09 -16.14 -1.40
CA TYR A 2 -65.72 -16.65 -1.41
C TYR A 2 -64.78 -15.62 -0.79
N VAL A 3 -63.96 -15.98 0.19
CA VAL A 3 -62.65 -15.35 0.40
C VAL A 3 -61.66 -16.39 0.94
N GLN A 4 -60.58 -16.59 0.20
CA GLN A 4 -59.48 -17.55 0.45
C GLN A 4 -58.51 -17.05 1.55
N PRO A 5 -57.75 -17.94 2.21
CA PRO A 5 -56.61 -17.56 3.03
C PRO A 5 -55.35 -17.42 2.13
N LEU A 6 -55.10 -16.22 1.62
CA LEU A 6 -53.85 -15.91 0.91
C LEU A 6 -52.78 -15.43 1.91
N ALA A 7 -52.38 -16.31 2.82
CA ALA A 7 -51.29 -16.06 3.77
C ALA A 7 -50.06 -16.88 3.39
N ARG A 8 -49.55 -16.69 2.17
CA ARG A 8 -48.21 -17.14 1.77
C ARG A 8 -47.65 -16.11 0.79
N LEU A 9 -46.40 -15.72 1.01
CA LEU A 9 -45.57 -14.84 0.17
C LEU A 9 -45.74 -13.32 0.40
N ILE A 10 -45.28 -12.81 1.54
CA ILE A 10 -44.79 -11.43 1.60
C ILE A 10 -43.42 -11.39 2.27
N ALA A 11 -42.41 -11.13 1.43
CA ALA A 11 -41.16 -10.44 1.74
C ALA A 11 -40.13 -11.12 2.65
N VAL A 12 -39.55 -12.24 2.20
CA VAL A 12 -38.11 -12.51 2.44
C VAL A 12 -37.33 -11.70 1.39
N ALA A 13 -37.28 -10.38 1.56
CA ALA A 13 -36.55 -9.48 0.65
C ALA A 13 -36.22 -8.18 1.39
N GLY A 14 -35.17 -8.17 2.21
CA GLY A 14 -34.81 -6.96 2.94
C GLY A 14 -33.53 -7.01 3.77
N ALA A 15 -32.55 -7.84 3.43
CA ALA A 15 -31.29 -7.91 4.18
C ALA A 15 -30.06 -8.22 3.29
N VAL A 16 -29.97 -7.62 2.10
CA VAL A 16 -28.80 -7.79 1.20
C VAL A 16 -28.06 -6.47 0.91
N LEU A 17 -28.55 -5.32 1.39
CA LEU A 17 -27.96 -4.01 1.10
C LEU A 17 -27.34 -3.37 2.34
N ALA A 18 -26.14 -3.77 2.75
CA ALA A 18 -25.28 -2.94 3.61
C ALA A 18 -23.81 -3.36 3.73
N LEU A 19 -23.28 -4.27 2.91
CA LEU A 19 -21.82 -4.38 2.76
C LEU A 19 -21.34 -3.48 1.62
N ALA A 20 -21.76 -2.21 1.65
CA ALA A 20 -20.95 -1.16 1.04
C ALA A 20 -19.71 -1.04 1.93
N ALA A 21 -18.72 -1.88 1.65
CA ALA A 21 -17.40 -1.74 2.21
C ALA A 21 -16.98 -0.28 1.94
N CYS A 22 -16.78 0.49 3.01
CA CYS A 22 -16.01 1.73 3.01
C CYS A 22 -14.56 1.40 2.64
N GLY A 23 -14.34 0.87 1.44
CA GLY A 23 -13.06 0.84 0.78
C GLY A 23 -12.97 2.12 -0.01
N SER A 24 -12.38 3.15 0.59
CA SER A 24 -11.95 4.32 -0.19
C SER A 24 -11.08 3.80 -1.33
N SER A 25 -11.50 4.07 -2.56
CA SER A 25 -10.78 3.58 -3.73
C SER A 25 -9.38 4.21 -3.76
N PRO A 26 -8.32 3.43 -4.02
CA PRO A 26 -6.97 3.94 -4.05
C PRO A 26 -6.86 5.02 -5.13
N HIS A 27 -6.55 6.24 -4.73
CA HIS A 27 -6.55 7.35 -5.66
C HIS A 27 -5.55 8.44 -5.29
N LEU A 28 -4.85 8.95 -6.30
CA LEU A 28 -4.03 10.16 -6.23
C LEU A 28 -4.88 11.37 -6.66
N ASN A 29 -5.99 11.58 -5.95
CA ASN A 29 -6.97 12.63 -6.24
C ASN A 29 -6.65 13.94 -5.54
N ASP A 30 -6.04 13.84 -4.35
CA ASP A 30 -5.80 15.01 -3.52
C ASP A 30 -4.84 15.97 -4.21
N ALA A 31 -5.17 17.26 -4.15
CA ALA A 31 -4.26 18.31 -4.56
C ALA A 31 -2.92 18.18 -3.80
N PRO A 32 -1.80 18.57 -4.43
CA PRO A 32 -0.54 18.63 -3.72
C PRO A 32 -0.65 19.63 -2.58
N ALA A 33 -0.28 19.22 -1.37
CA ALA A 33 -0.37 20.05 -0.16
C ALA A 33 0.45 21.35 -0.30
N ASN A 34 1.50 21.33 -1.12
CA ASN A 34 2.24 22.50 -1.60
C ASN A 34 3.15 22.08 -2.78
N LYS A 35 3.98 22.99 -3.30
CA LYS A 35 4.94 22.67 -4.39
C LYS A 35 6.11 21.78 -3.97
N ASN A 36 6.29 21.57 -2.67
CA ASN A 36 7.42 20.87 -2.06
C ASN A 36 7.02 19.49 -1.52
N VAL A 37 6.29 18.70 -2.30
CA VAL A 37 5.89 17.34 -1.95
C VAL A 37 6.27 16.34 -3.04
N SER A 38 6.37 15.08 -2.65
CA SER A 38 6.81 13.98 -3.49
C SER A 38 5.81 12.83 -3.49
N LEU A 39 5.91 12.01 -4.52
CA LEU A 39 5.25 10.72 -4.65
C LEU A 39 6.27 9.64 -4.30
N VAL A 40 5.96 8.80 -3.31
CA VAL A 40 6.79 7.65 -2.92
C VAL A 40 6.05 6.38 -3.27
N TYR A 41 6.74 5.41 -3.86
CA TYR A 41 6.11 4.17 -4.32
C TYR A 41 7.08 3.01 -4.46
N GLY A 42 6.55 1.81 -4.41
CA GLY A 42 7.28 0.57 -4.59
C GLY A 42 6.33 -0.61 -4.74
N TYR A 43 6.88 -1.81 -4.67
CA TYR A 43 6.14 -3.04 -4.82
C TYR A 43 6.64 -4.12 -3.86
N ILE A 44 5.71 -4.90 -3.30
CA ILE A 44 6.02 -6.12 -2.55
C ILE A 44 5.14 -7.25 -3.10
N ASP A 45 5.78 -8.25 -3.71
CA ASP A 45 5.18 -9.53 -4.02
C ASP A 45 4.98 -10.32 -2.72
N MET A 46 3.72 -10.68 -2.46
CA MET A 46 3.28 -11.40 -1.26
C MET A 46 2.79 -12.82 -1.60
N ASP A 47 3.07 -13.35 -2.79
CA ASP A 47 2.54 -14.65 -3.24
C ASP A 47 2.98 -15.81 -2.33
N GLU A 48 4.17 -15.71 -1.72
CA GLU A 48 4.68 -16.69 -0.74
C GLU A 48 4.33 -16.36 0.72
N ALA A 49 3.66 -15.22 0.96
CA ALA A 49 3.25 -14.81 2.29
C ALA A 49 1.93 -15.47 2.71
N PRO A 50 1.70 -15.69 4.01
CA PRO A 50 0.41 -16.17 4.50
C PRO A 50 -0.74 -15.15 4.40
N SER A 51 -0.46 -13.91 3.97
CA SER A 51 -1.45 -12.83 3.82
C SER A 51 -1.20 -11.99 2.57
N LYS A 52 -2.21 -11.21 2.16
CA LYS A 52 -2.08 -10.20 1.11
C LYS A 52 -1.44 -8.93 1.66
N LEU A 53 -0.80 -8.15 0.78
CA LEU A 53 -0.43 -6.78 1.12
C LEU A 53 -1.69 -5.90 1.17
N GLN A 54 -1.92 -5.25 2.30
CA GLN A 54 -3.03 -4.30 2.48
C GLN A 54 -2.59 -3.01 3.17
N ARG A 55 -1.53 -3.06 3.96
CA ARG A 55 -0.93 -1.90 4.63
C ARG A 55 0.58 -1.90 4.45
N VAL A 56 1.10 -0.68 4.27
CA VAL A 56 2.52 -0.35 4.37
C VAL A 56 2.61 0.96 5.13
N THR A 57 3.51 1.03 6.12
CA THR A 57 3.67 2.20 6.98
C THR A 57 5.12 2.70 6.92
N MET A 58 5.28 4.01 6.77
CA MET A 58 6.56 4.70 6.80
C MET A 58 6.54 5.81 7.85
N LYS A 59 7.63 5.97 8.58
CA LYS A 59 7.83 7.02 9.57
C LYS A 59 8.83 8.05 9.07
N LYS A 60 8.50 9.33 9.25
CA LYS A 60 9.44 10.45 9.10
C LYS A 60 10.36 10.52 10.32
N LEU A 61 11.66 10.42 10.08
CA LEU A 61 12.68 10.53 11.12
C LEU A 61 13.17 11.98 11.26
N LYS A 62 13.36 12.68 10.14
CA LYS A 62 13.86 14.05 10.11
C LYS A 62 13.19 14.88 9.00
N PRO A 63 12.86 16.16 9.25
CA PRO A 63 12.70 16.76 10.59
C PRO A 63 11.64 16.03 11.42
N LYS A 64 11.71 16.15 12.76
CA LYS A 64 10.70 15.59 13.67
C LYS A 64 9.33 16.23 13.39
N SER A 65 8.27 15.48 13.62
CA SER A 65 6.88 15.89 13.43
C SER A 65 6.01 15.13 14.42
N ASP A 66 4.94 15.77 14.89
CA ASP A 66 3.97 15.16 15.82
C ASP A 66 3.13 14.07 15.15
N THR A 67 3.01 14.12 13.82
CA THR A 67 2.30 13.12 12.99
C THR A 67 3.26 12.49 11.96
N PRO A 68 4.26 11.70 12.41
CA PRO A 68 5.35 11.27 11.54
C PRO A 68 4.99 10.07 10.64
N TYR A 69 3.80 9.48 10.77
CA TYR A 69 3.43 8.24 10.09
C TYR A 69 2.67 8.50 8.78
N TYR A 70 3.06 7.74 7.76
CA TYR A 70 2.48 7.75 6.43
C TYR A 70 2.02 6.34 6.09
N HIS A 71 0.73 6.18 5.83
CA HIS A 71 0.12 4.94 5.37
C HIS A 71 -0.04 4.97 3.86
N PHE A 72 0.36 3.91 3.18
CA PHE A 72 0.31 3.87 1.73
C PHE A 72 -0.99 3.25 1.25
N TRP A 73 -1.46 3.72 0.08
CA TRP A 73 -2.41 2.96 -0.70
C TRP A 73 -1.74 1.70 -1.21
N VAL A 74 -2.46 0.58 -1.22
CA VAL A 74 -1.97 -0.70 -1.72
C VAL A 74 -2.93 -1.23 -2.77
N VAL A 75 -2.39 -1.65 -3.92
CA VAL A 75 -3.13 -2.31 -5.00
C VAL A 75 -2.26 -3.38 -5.61
N ASP A 76 -2.67 -4.65 -5.51
CA ASP A 76 -1.97 -5.79 -6.11
C ASP A 76 -0.46 -5.79 -5.87
N GLY A 77 -0.04 -5.58 -4.61
CA GLY A 77 1.37 -5.51 -4.19
C GLY A 77 2.05 -4.16 -4.46
N MET A 78 1.54 -3.33 -5.37
CA MET A 78 2.01 -1.95 -5.56
C MET A 78 1.55 -1.10 -4.38
N PHE A 79 2.45 -0.30 -3.82
CA PHE A 79 2.11 0.67 -2.79
C PHE A 79 2.56 2.08 -3.18
N PHE A 80 1.76 3.09 -2.85
CA PHE A 80 2.09 4.48 -3.16
C PHE A 80 1.49 5.49 -2.18
N ARG A 81 2.20 6.61 -2.00
CA ARG A 81 1.78 7.73 -1.15
C ARG A 81 2.19 9.05 -1.80
N SER A 82 1.21 9.91 -2.03
CA SER A 82 1.40 11.32 -2.39
C SER A 82 1.61 12.19 -1.15
N ASN A 83 1.91 13.48 -1.38
CA ASN A 83 2.04 14.48 -0.33
C ASN A 83 3.13 14.15 0.71
N VAL A 84 4.23 13.51 0.27
CA VAL A 84 5.38 13.24 1.13
C VAL A 84 6.36 14.43 1.05
N PRO A 85 6.53 15.22 2.12
CA PRO A 85 7.45 16.36 2.11
C PRO A 85 8.93 15.90 2.10
N PRO A 86 9.90 16.82 1.96
CA PRO A 86 11.29 16.51 2.19
C PRO A 86 11.57 15.97 3.59
N GLY A 87 12.50 15.03 3.66
CA GLY A 87 12.91 14.41 4.90
C GLY A 87 13.67 13.11 4.74
N THR A 88 14.08 12.56 5.87
CA THR A 88 14.59 11.19 6.01
C THR A 88 13.49 10.33 6.56
N TYR A 89 13.24 9.19 5.92
CA TYR A 89 12.15 8.31 6.24
C TYR A 89 12.62 6.89 6.49
N LYS A 90 11.80 6.12 7.19
CA LYS A 90 12.03 4.71 7.47
C LYS A 90 10.75 3.93 7.36
N PHE A 91 10.75 2.84 6.61
CA PHE A 91 9.63 1.91 6.63
C PHE A 91 9.59 1.19 7.98
N THR A 92 8.41 1.06 8.57
CA THR A 92 8.23 0.50 9.92
C THR A 92 7.58 -0.86 9.88
N GLU A 93 6.55 -1.02 9.05
CA GLU A 93 5.81 -2.27 8.95
C GLU A 93 5.06 -2.40 7.62
N PHE A 94 4.67 -3.63 7.29
CA PHE A 94 3.73 -3.94 6.23
C PHE A 94 2.92 -5.21 6.58
N GLY A 95 1.94 -5.53 5.74
CA GLY A 95 1.21 -6.79 5.76
C GLY A 95 -0.28 -6.62 5.52
N GLY A 96 -1.08 -7.50 6.08
CA GLY A 96 -2.53 -7.50 5.91
C GLY A 96 -3.19 -8.78 6.40
N PHE A 97 -4.50 -8.83 6.20
CA PHE A 97 -5.36 -9.89 6.67
C PHE A 97 -5.32 -11.13 5.77
N SER A 98 -5.22 -12.30 6.40
CA SER A 98 -5.38 -13.60 5.75
C SER A 98 -6.79 -14.11 5.95
N GLY A 99 -7.62 -14.06 4.89
CA GLY A 99 -9.01 -14.52 4.96
C GLY A 99 -9.14 -16.01 5.30
N TRP A 100 -8.20 -16.85 4.84
CA TRP A 100 -8.24 -18.28 5.11
C TRP A 100 -7.89 -18.62 6.56
N LYS A 101 -6.96 -17.88 7.18
CA LYS A 101 -6.52 -18.12 8.55
C LYS A 101 -7.26 -17.28 9.59
N ASN A 102 -8.06 -16.30 9.15
CA ASN A 102 -8.71 -15.32 10.01
C ASN A 102 -7.72 -14.60 10.96
N VAL A 103 -6.54 -14.26 10.45
CA VAL A 103 -5.45 -13.64 11.20
C VAL A 103 -4.91 -12.44 10.44
N ASP A 104 -4.63 -11.36 11.16
CA ASP A 104 -3.93 -10.19 10.62
C ASP A 104 -2.41 -10.32 10.83
N TYR A 105 -1.64 -10.27 9.74
CA TYR A 105 -0.19 -10.50 9.76
C TYR A 105 0.58 -9.20 9.66
N THR A 106 1.39 -8.88 10.66
CA THR A 106 2.25 -7.69 10.67
C THR A 106 3.72 -8.06 10.60
N TYR A 107 4.39 -7.52 9.59
CA TYR A 107 5.81 -7.71 9.32
C TYR A 107 6.54 -6.41 9.66
N ASN A 108 7.38 -6.44 10.69
CA ASN A 108 8.11 -5.26 11.16
C ASN A 108 9.46 -5.14 10.48
N PHE A 109 9.76 -3.97 9.92
CA PHE A 109 11.10 -3.66 9.43
C PHE A 109 12.07 -3.44 10.61
N PRO A 110 13.36 -3.74 10.47
CA PRO A 110 14.35 -3.45 11.51
C PRO A 110 14.35 -1.98 11.89
N SER A 111 14.25 -1.69 13.19
CA SER A 111 14.20 -0.32 13.72
C SER A 111 15.57 0.38 13.72
N GLN A 112 16.66 -0.38 13.69
CA GLN A 112 18.04 0.12 13.67
C GLN A 112 18.59 0.21 12.24
N GLY A 113 19.52 1.14 12.03
CA GLY A 113 20.18 1.33 10.74
C GLY A 113 19.27 1.87 9.63
N ARG A 114 19.81 1.95 8.42
CA ARG A 114 19.07 2.33 7.21
C ARG A 114 18.65 1.06 6.46
N GLY A 115 17.36 0.88 6.26
CA GLY A 115 16.79 -0.20 5.46
C GLY A 115 16.92 0.07 3.95
N ALA A 116 16.84 -0.98 3.15
CA ALA A 116 16.96 -0.89 1.68
C ALA A 116 15.88 0.00 1.05
N LEU A 117 14.68 0.02 1.64
CA LEU A 117 13.55 0.81 1.17
C LEU A 117 13.60 2.27 1.64
N ASP A 118 14.44 2.63 2.62
CA ASP A 118 14.37 3.90 3.36
C ASP A 118 14.79 5.11 2.48
N PRO A 119 13.83 5.95 2.05
CA PRO A 119 14.13 7.05 1.14
C PRO A 119 14.65 8.28 1.88
N VAL A 120 15.54 9.01 1.20
CA VAL A 120 15.93 10.37 1.58
C VAL A 120 15.42 11.32 0.51
N ILE A 121 14.41 12.10 0.86
CA ILE A 121 13.71 13.01 -0.05
C ILE A 121 14.31 14.40 0.14
N ARG A 122 15.12 14.84 -0.82
CA ARG A 122 15.74 16.18 -0.79
C ARG A 122 15.01 17.20 -1.65
N ARG A 123 14.40 16.74 -2.75
CA ARG A 123 13.70 17.59 -3.73
C ARG A 123 12.37 16.96 -4.13
N PRO A 124 11.35 17.75 -4.50
CA PRO A 124 10.08 17.24 -5.00
C PRO A 124 10.26 16.32 -6.21
N GLY A 125 9.55 15.19 -6.23
CA GLY A 125 9.58 14.27 -7.35
C GLY A 125 8.93 12.92 -7.08
N ALA A 126 9.24 11.96 -7.95
CA ALA A 126 8.84 10.57 -7.87
C ALA A 126 10.01 9.75 -7.29
N TYR A 127 9.76 9.03 -6.19
CA TYR A 127 10.75 8.23 -5.48
C TYR A 127 10.32 6.76 -5.47
N TYR A 128 10.97 5.98 -6.33
CA TYR A 128 10.87 4.53 -6.34
C TYR A 128 11.76 3.93 -5.25
N VAL A 129 11.17 3.14 -4.35
CA VAL A 129 11.88 2.49 -3.22
C VAL A 129 12.29 1.04 -3.50
N GLY A 130 11.97 0.54 -4.70
CA GLY A 130 12.28 -0.82 -5.14
C GLY A 130 11.05 -1.72 -5.26
N SER A 131 11.29 -2.89 -5.82
CA SER A 131 10.36 -4.01 -5.92
C SER A 131 10.98 -5.19 -5.22
N TYR A 132 10.22 -5.82 -4.33
CA TYR A 132 10.70 -6.90 -3.48
C TYR A 132 9.71 -8.05 -3.50
N LYS A 133 10.19 -9.23 -3.13
CA LYS A 133 9.38 -10.41 -2.88
C LYS A 133 9.56 -10.86 -1.45
N TYR A 134 8.44 -11.19 -0.81
CA TYR A 134 8.42 -11.83 0.49
C TYR A 134 9.06 -13.22 0.40
N GLU A 135 10.02 -13.48 1.30
CA GLU A 135 10.62 -14.80 1.47
C GLU A 135 10.47 -15.26 2.92
N LYS A 136 10.04 -16.51 3.11
CA LYS A 136 9.94 -17.11 4.44
C LYS A 136 11.31 -17.63 4.88
N ILE A 137 11.84 -17.15 6.00
CA ILE A 137 13.07 -17.70 6.58
C ILE A 137 12.73 -19.00 7.32
N LYS A 138 13.23 -20.14 6.81
CA LYS A 138 12.92 -21.48 7.35
C LYS A 138 13.64 -21.84 8.66
N LYS A 139 14.58 -21.03 9.16
CA LYS A 139 15.39 -21.40 10.34
C LYS A 139 14.65 -21.14 11.65
N GLU A 140 14.27 -22.24 12.30
CA GLU A 140 13.76 -22.29 13.67
C GLU A 140 14.81 -21.74 14.64
N SER A 141 14.50 -20.62 15.28
CA SER A 141 15.08 -20.29 16.59
C SER A 141 13.96 -20.35 17.60
N PHE A 142 14.20 -21.08 18.69
CA PHE A 142 13.30 -21.51 19.76
C PHE A 142 12.46 -20.39 20.46
N PHE A 143 12.52 -19.12 20.01
CA PHE A 143 11.88 -17.96 20.64
C PHE A 143 11.47 -16.81 19.67
N GLY A 144 11.24 -17.02 18.37
CA GLY A 144 11.12 -15.91 17.40
C GLY A 144 9.78 -15.75 16.69
N GLN A 145 9.22 -14.52 16.73
CA GLN A 145 8.24 -14.02 15.74
C GLN A 145 8.67 -14.35 14.31
N ASP A 146 7.70 -14.67 13.43
CA ASP A 146 7.89 -15.05 12.03
C ASP A 146 9.03 -14.28 11.36
N LYS A 147 10.17 -14.95 11.16
CA LYS A 147 11.32 -14.39 10.46
C LYS A 147 11.02 -14.43 8.96
N TYR A 148 10.86 -13.27 8.35
CA TYR A 148 10.72 -13.10 6.91
C TYR A 148 11.92 -12.30 6.38
N ASP A 149 12.13 -12.37 5.07
CA ASP A 149 13.04 -11.48 4.34
C ASP A 149 12.32 -10.83 3.15
N LEU A 150 12.93 -9.80 2.57
CA LEU A 150 12.49 -9.16 1.34
C LEU A 150 13.63 -9.20 0.32
N ALA A 151 13.53 -10.12 -0.64
CA ALA A 151 14.48 -10.23 -1.73
C ALA A 151 14.14 -9.22 -2.84
N PRO A 152 15.11 -8.44 -3.36
CA PRO A 152 14.86 -7.54 -4.48
C PRO A 152 14.52 -8.31 -5.75
N VAL A 153 13.49 -7.87 -6.48
CA VAL A 153 13.07 -8.47 -7.75
C VAL A 153 13.19 -7.47 -8.90
N LYS A 154 13.40 -8.00 -10.12
CA LYS A 154 13.55 -7.18 -11.33
C LYS A 154 12.24 -6.71 -11.93
N SER A 155 11.13 -7.40 -11.65
CA SER A 155 9.79 -7.07 -12.15
C SER A 155 8.77 -7.12 -11.00
N PRO A 156 7.79 -6.19 -10.94
CA PRO A 156 7.66 -5.03 -11.81
C PRO A 156 8.85 -4.07 -11.63
N ASN A 157 9.44 -3.60 -12.73
CA ASN A 157 10.44 -2.55 -12.66
C ASN A 157 9.76 -1.18 -12.46
N GLU A 158 10.55 -0.13 -12.25
CA GLU A 158 10.01 1.21 -12.00
C GLU A 158 9.07 1.71 -13.11
N LYS A 159 9.42 1.45 -14.38
CA LYS A 159 8.61 1.88 -15.53
C LYS A 159 7.27 1.15 -15.57
N GLU A 160 7.28 -0.17 -15.39
CA GLU A 160 6.08 -1.00 -15.32
C GLU A 160 5.17 -0.56 -14.18
N LEU A 161 5.74 -0.28 -13.02
CA LEU A 161 5.00 0.15 -11.83
C LEU A 161 4.34 1.53 -12.04
N LEU A 162 5.06 2.49 -12.64
CA LEU A 162 4.50 3.80 -12.97
C LEU A 162 3.39 3.72 -14.03
N GLN A 163 3.52 2.83 -15.03
CA GLN A 163 2.46 2.58 -16.00
C GLN A 163 1.20 2.00 -15.34
N LYS A 164 1.38 1.02 -14.43
CA LYS A 164 0.28 0.48 -13.61
C LYS A 164 -0.34 1.53 -12.69
N MET A 165 0.41 2.56 -12.28
CA MET A 165 -0.06 3.61 -11.38
C MET A 165 -0.89 4.71 -12.08
N LEU A 166 -0.65 4.96 -13.36
CA LEU A 166 -1.31 6.04 -14.13
C LEU A 166 -2.85 6.05 -14.00
N PRO A 167 -3.57 4.91 -14.03
CA PRO A 167 -5.03 4.91 -13.85
C PRO A 167 -5.51 5.50 -12.52
N TYR A 168 -4.70 5.46 -11.46
CA TYR A 168 -5.01 6.01 -10.14
C TYR A 168 -4.64 7.49 -10.02
N ALA A 169 -3.91 8.05 -10.97
CA ALA A 169 -3.47 9.44 -11.00
C ALA A 169 -4.52 10.38 -11.64
N LYS A 170 -5.61 10.64 -10.91
CA LYS A 170 -6.68 11.52 -11.43
C LYS A 170 -6.32 13.00 -11.35
N HIS A 171 -5.54 13.42 -10.35
CA HIS A 171 -5.15 14.83 -10.23
C HIS A 171 -4.02 15.18 -11.25
N PRO A 172 -4.14 16.28 -12.01
CA PRO A 172 -3.17 16.65 -13.06
C PRO A 172 -1.72 16.74 -12.58
N HIS A 173 -1.51 17.25 -11.36
CA HIS A 173 -0.17 17.33 -10.76
C HIS A 173 0.51 15.95 -10.65
N TRP A 174 -0.16 14.96 -10.05
CA TRP A 174 0.42 13.63 -9.83
C TRP A 174 0.61 12.89 -11.15
N LYS A 175 -0.33 13.03 -12.08
CA LYS A 175 -0.19 12.52 -13.44
C LYS A 175 1.07 13.09 -14.11
N GLY A 176 1.26 14.40 -14.06
CA GLY A 176 2.45 15.06 -14.60
C GLY A 176 3.76 14.63 -13.93
N VAL A 177 3.76 14.37 -12.61
CA VAL A 177 4.91 13.81 -11.89
C VAL A 177 5.27 12.42 -12.42
N ILE A 178 4.28 11.55 -12.60
CA ILE A 178 4.45 10.19 -13.11
C ILE A 178 4.96 10.21 -14.56
N GLU A 179 4.32 10.97 -15.45
CA GLU A 179 4.70 11.08 -16.86
C GLU A 179 6.11 11.65 -17.03
N LYS A 180 6.45 12.70 -16.25
CA LYS A 180 7.80 13.25 -16.22
C LYS A 180 8.83 12.21 -15.80
N ARG A 181 8.52 11.36 -14.80
CA ARG A 181 9.44 10.30 -14.37
C ARG A 181 9.58 9.23 -15.45
N LEU A 182 8.48 8.77 -16.03
CA LEU A 182 8.47 7.81 -17.13
C LEU A 182 9.32 8.26 -18.32
N SER A 183 9.28 9.55 -18.67
CA SER A 183 10.10 10.10 -19.77
C SER A 183 11.61 9.97 -19.55
N LYS A 184 12.06 9.91 -18.29
CA LYS A 184 13.46 9.77 -17.90
C LYS A 184 13.94 8.32 -17.78
N LEU A 185 13.02 7.36 -17.83
CA LEU A 185 13.29 5.91 -17.77
C LEU A 185 13.27 5.28 -19.17
N ARG A 186 13.32 6.11 -20.22
CA ARG A 186 13.35 5.68 -21.61
C ARG A 186 14.70 5.11 -21.99
#